data_AF-A0A7X7EBU7-F1
#
_entry.id   AF-A0A7X7EBU7-F1
#
_cell.length_a   1.000
_cell.length_b   1.000
_cell.length_c   1.000
_cell.angle_alpha   90.00
_cell.angle_beta   90.00
_cell.angle_gamma   90.00
#
_symmetry.space_group_name_H-M   'P 1'
#
loop_
_entity.id
_entity.type
_entity.pdbx_description
1 polymer ?
#
loop_
_entity_poly.entity_id
_entity_poly.type
_entity_poly.pdbx_seq_one_letter_code
_entity_poly.pdbx_strand_id
1 'polypeptide(L)'
;MQSDGNTIGASVMFIGLLLGFFLCFYGYVAKRLLVSIRSVFAGSLVFLALALLVFQRPSLLTSLASRAVLFELWNVMFIELDYQGVLINLLSFCIGGLLLFYLSRRKSFAARLIVASFTGLSMGMAIFLLVRSFLPLQTSFIMFLVLQVIILAYSLIRFDSYISLESAVAGSLLVSYLLSSFWYLDFWLFFSMWAILAFLGILNQLHRLGRPKPEKEQKNG
;
A
#
# COMPACT_ATOMS: atom_id res chain seq x y z
N MET A 1 -15.28 -9.43 26.91
CA MET A 1 -16.26 -8.95 25.92
C MET A 1 -15.54 -8.87 24.58
N GLN A 2 -15.62 -9.94 23.79
CA GLN A 2 -15.14 -9.98 22.40
C GLN A 2 -16.03 -9.07 21.58
N SER A 3 -15.47 -8.06 20.90
CA SER A 3 -16.24 -7.21 20.02
C SER A 3 -16.53 -7.97 18.72
N ASP A 4 -17.82 -8.12 18.41
CA ASP A 4 -18.36 -8.66 17.16
C ASP A 4 -18.07 -7.78 15.91
N GLY A 5 -17.10 -6.87 16.01
CA GLY A 5 -16.81 -5.86 14.97
C GLY A 5 -15.73 -6.26 13.97
N ASN A 6 -15.06 -7.40 14.11
CA ASN A 6 -13.85 -7.70 13.32
C ASN A 6 -13.85 -9.03 12.56
N THR A 7 -14.98 -9.72 12.46
CA THR A 7 -15.08 -10.88 11.56
C THR A 7 -15.19 -10.36 10.14
N ILE A 8 -14.06 -10.20 9.45
CA ILE A 8 -14.04 -10.02 7.99
C ILE A 8 -14.87 -11.18 7.43
N GLY A 9 -16.03 -10.87 6.83
CA GLY A 9 -16.92 -11.90 6.31
C GLY A 9 -16.14 -12.86 5.41
N ALA A 10 -16.37 -14.16 5.54
CA ALA A 10 -15.57 -15.20 4.86
C ALA A 10 -15.39 -14.93 3.35
N SER A 11 -16.41 -14.36 2.70
CA SER A 11 -16.37 -13.93 1.29
C SER A 11 -15.34 -12.83 1.03
N VAL A 12 -15.26 -11.81 1.89
CA VAL A 12 -14.29 -10.71 1.78
C VAL A 12 -12.88 -11.24 2.01
N MET A 13 -12.70 -12.16 2.96
CA MET A 13 -11.41 -12.82 3.18
C MET A 13 -10.99 -13.63 1.94
N PHE A 14 -11.88 -14.43 1.37
CA PHE A 14 -11.57 -15.27 0.21
C PHE A 14 -11.17 -14.42 -1.02
N ILE A 15 -11.93 -13.36 -1.31
CA ILE A 15 -11.63 -12.42 -2.39
C ILE A 15 -10.30 -11.71 -2.12
N GLY A 16 -10.08 -11.25 -0.88
CA GLY A 16 -8.85 -10.59 -0.46
C GLY A 16 -7.63 -11.50 -0.60
N LEU A 17 -7.72 -12.76 -0.18
CA LEU A 17 -6.64 -13.74 -0.30
C LEU A 17 -6.32 -14.03 -1.76
N LEU A 18 -7.33 -14.25 -2.60
CA LEU A 18 -7.14 -14.43 -4.05
C LEU A 18 -6.40 -13.24 -4.66
N LEU A 19 -6.83 -12.02 -4.34
CA LEU A 19 -6.23 -10.79 -4.85
C LEU A 19 -4.79 -10.61 -4.32
N GLY A 20 -4.54 -10.93 -3.05
CA GLY A 20 -3.22 -10.90 -2.42
C GLY A 20 -2.25 -11.91 -3.02
N PHE A 21 -2.68 -13.16 -3.23
CA PHE A 21 -1.89 -14.19 -3.91
C PHE A 21 -1.62 -13.83 -5.37
N PHE A 22 -2.60 -13.28 -6.08
CA PHE A 22 -2.43 -12.78 -7.43
C PHE A 22 -1.39 -11.66 -7.49
N LEU A 23 -1.46 -10.67 -6.61
CA LEU A 23 -0.45 -9.61 -6.51
C LEU A 23 0.94 -10.17 -6.17
N CYS A 24 0.99 -11.14 -5.24
CA CYS A 24 2.24 -11.72 -4.77
C CYS A 24 2.98 -12.48 -5.89
N PHE A 25 2.28 -13.37 -6.60
CA PHE A 25 2.89 -14.30 -7.57
C PHE A 25 2.70 -13.91 -9.04
N TYR A 26 1.64 -13.17 -9.37
CA TYR A 26 1.26 -12.83 -10.75
C TYR A 26 1.28 -11.32 -11.04
N GLY A 27 1.77 -10.49 -10.10
CA GLY A 27 1.87 -9.03 -10.28
C GLY A 27 2.64 -8.61 -11.54
N TYR A 28 3.55 -9.45 -12.05
CA TYR A 28 4.27 -9.18 -13.30
C TYR A 28 3.37 -9.26 -14.56
N VAL A 29 2.32 -10.10 -14.56
CA VAL A 29 1.39 -10.26 -15.71
C VAL A 29 0.54 -9.00 -15.88
N ALA A 30 0.12 -8.41 -14.77
CA ALA A 30 -0.72 -7.21 -14.77
C ALA A 30 0.10 -5.91 -14.70
N LYS A 31 1.41 -5.93 -14.97
CA LYS A 31 2.33 -4.79 -14.76
C LYS A 31 1.81 -3.48 -15.38
N ARG A 32 1.26 -3.51 -16.60
CA ARG A 32 0.76 -2.30 -17.31
C ARG A 32 -0.46 -1.67 -16.62
N LEU A 33 -1.41 -2.49 -16.18
CA LEU A 33 -2.60 -2.04 -15.44
C LEU A 33 -2.24 -1.61 -14.02
N LEU A 34 -1.38 -2.38 -13.35
CA LEU A 34 -0.93 -2.11 -11.98
C LEU A 34 -0.17 -0.80 -11.88
N VAL A 35 0.66 -0.42 -12.86
CA VAL A 35 1.36 0.87 -12.82
C VAL A 35 0.38 2.04 -12.82
N SER A 36 -0.68 1.98 -13.63
CA SER A 36 -1.69 3.04 -13.71
C SER A 36 -2.56 3.10 -12.44
N ILE A 37 -2.97 1.95 -11.92
CA ILE A 37 -3.77 1.87 -10.69
C ILE A 37 -2.93 2.33 -9.49
N ARG A 38 -1.66 1.94 -9.42
CA ARG A 38 -0.76 2.33 -8.34
C ARG A 38 -0.42 3.79 -8.34
N SER A 39 -0.22 4.42 -9.50
CA SER A 39 0.03 5.85 -9.52
C SER A 39 -1.18 6.59 -8.94
N VAL A 40 -2.40 6.18 -9.30
CA VAL A 40 -3.63 6.71 -8.69
C VAL A 40 -3.62 6.48 -7.18
N PHE A 41 -3.48 5.23 -6.72
CA PHE A 41 -3.51 4.93 -5.28
C PHE A 41 -2.41 5.65 -4.49
N ALA A 42 -1.19 5.71 -5.02
CA ALA A 42 -0.07 6.37 -4.36
C ALA A 42 -0.29 7.88 -4.26
N GLY A 43 -0.76 8.51 -5.34
CA GLY A 43 -1.11 9.93 -5.34
C GLY A 43 -2.23 10.24 -4.37
N SER A 44 -3.31 9.47 -4.43
CA SER A 44 -4.46 9.62 -3.54
C SER A 44 -4.09 9.46 -2.07
N LEU A 45 -3.31 8.44 -1.73
CA LEU A 45 -2.91 8.15 -0.35
C LEU A 45 -2.00 9.24 0.22
N VAL A 46 -1.00 9.70 -0.54
CA VAL A 46 -0.08 10.76 -0.08
C VAL A 46 -0.80 12.10 0.06
N PHE A 47 -1.66 12.48 -0.89
CA PHE A 47 -2.43 13.72 -0.80
C PHE A 47 -3.45 13.70 0.33
N LEU A 48 -4.14 12.57 0.52
CA LEU A 48 -5.05 12.39 1.64
C LEU A 48 -4.30 12.48 2.98
N ALA A 49 -3.13 11.85 3.10
CA ALA A 49 -2.30 11.97 4.30
C ALA A 49 -1.88 13.42 4.58
N LEU A 50 -1.53 14.17 3.53
CA LEU A 50 -1.23 15.60 3.64
C LEU A 50 -2.46 16.41 4.08
N ALA A 51 -3.63 16.15 3.49
CA ALA A 51 -4.87 16.83 3.85
C ALA A 51 -5.22 16.60 5.32
N LEU A 52 -5.14 15.35 5.79
CA LEU A 52 -5.36 15.01 7.19
C LEU A 52 -4.33 15.68 8.11
N LEU A 53 -3.06 15.77 7.70
CA LEU A 53 -2.00 16.40 8.48
C LEU A 53 -2.17 17.92 8.59
N VAL A 54 -2.67 18.58 7.55
CA VAL A 54 -2.85 20.04 7.50
C VAL A 54 -4.16 20.47 8.16
N PHE A 55 -5.27 19.80 7.85
CA PHE A 55 -6.60 20.25 8.25
C PHE A 55 -7.16 19.51 9.48
N GLN A 56 -6.73 18.28 9.75
CA GLN A 56 -7.31 17.40 10.79
C GLN A 56 -6.25 16.81 11.73
N ARG A 57 -5.15 17.56 11.96
CA ARG A 57 -3.99 17.15 12.78
C ARG A 57 -4.34 16.52 14.14
N PRO A 58 -5.20 17.10 14.99
CA PRO A 58 -5.49 16.50 16.30
C PRO A 58 -6.19 15.15 16.16
N SER A 59 -7.17 15.04 15.25
CA SER A 59 -7.92 13.81 14.96
C SER A 59 -7.03 12.72 14.35
N LEU A 60 -6.05 13.10 13.53
CA LEU A 60 -5.06 12.17 12.99
C LEU A 60 -4.19 11.57 14.12
N LEU A 61 -3.67 12.40 15.03
CA LEU A 61 -2.79 11.94 16.10
C LEU A 61 -3.51 11.04 17.10
N THR A 62 -4.76 11.34 17.44
CA THR A 62 -5.60 10.46 18.28
C THR A 62 -5.88 9.14 17.59
N SER A 63 -6.21 9.16 16.30
CA SER A 63 -6.45 7.95 15.50
C SER A 63 -5.21 7.06 15.41
N LEU A 64 -4.04 7.65 15.19
CA LEU A 64 -2.75 6.95 15.17
C LEU A 64 -2.33 6.42 16.55
N ALA A 65 -2.83 7.01 17.63
CA ALA A 65 -2.60 6.51 19.00
C ALA A 65 -3.52 5.32 19.35
N SER A 66 -4.64 5.16 18.65
CA SER A 66 -5.57 4.05 18.87
C SER A 66 -4.95 2.68 18.54
N ARG A 67 -5.56 1.58 19.04
CA ARG A 67 -5.20 0.22 18.60
C ARG A 67 -5.87 -0.15 17.27
N ALA A 68 -7.03 0.43 16.97
CA ALA A 68 -7.80 0.18 15.75
C ALA A 68 -7.55 1.27 14.68
N VAL A 69 -6.28 1.53 14.36
CA VAL A 69 -5.86 2.69 13.55
C VAL A 69 -6.59 2.82 12.22
N LEU A 70 -6.79 1.72 11.48
CA LEU A 70 -7.47 1.78 10.19
C LEU A 70 -8.95 2.17 10.30
N PHE A 71 -9.63 1.70 11.36
CA PHE A 71 -11.04 2.03 11.61
C PHE A 71 -11.19 3.48 12.08
N GLU A 72 -10.33 3.94 12.99
CA GLU A 72 -10.35 5.33 13.45
C GLU A 72 -10.02 6.31 12.31
N LEU A 73 -9.03 5.99 11.47
CA LEU A 73 -8.73 6.80 10.28
C LEU A 73 -9.91 6.85 9.31
N TRP A 74 -10.67 5.76 9.16
CA TRP A 74 -11.89 5.76 8.37
C TRP A 74 -12.93 6.74 8.92
N ASN A 75 -13.14 6.74 10.23
CA ASN A 75 -14.09 7.63 10.89
C ASN A 75 -13.66 9.11 10.76
N VAL A 76 -12.36 9.40 10.83
CA VAL A 76 -11.85 10.76 10.61
C VAL A 76 -12.04 11.21 9.16
N MET A 77 -11.93 10.30 8.19
CA MET A 77 -12.17 10.64 6.79
C MET A 77 -13.64 10.95 6.49
N PHE A 78 -14.57 10.30 7.22
CA PHE A 78 -16.01 10.36 7.00
C PHE A 78 -16.76 10.80 8.27
N ILE A 79 -16.43 11.98 8.78
CA ILE A 79 -17.15 12.57 9.92
C ILE A 79 -18.51 13.09 9.44
N GLU A 80 -19.60 12.50 9.92
CA GLU A 80 -20.97 12.85 9.51
C GLU A 80 -21.32 14.33 9.74
N LEU A 81 -20.70 14.95 10.74
CA LEU A 81 -20.97 16.34 11.16
C LEU A 81 -20.06 17.38 10.47
N ASP A 82 -19.01 16.96 9.75
CA ASP A 82 -18.03 17.87 9.12
C ASP A 82 -18.00 17.69 7.59
N TYR A 83 -19.05 18.18 6.92
CA TYR A 83 -19.16 18.12 5.46
C TYR A 83 -18.00 18.79 4.72
N GLN A 84 -17.42 19.86 5.27
CA GLN A 84 -16.29 20.56 4.66
C GLN A 84 -15.01 19.72 4.72
N GLY A 85 -14.71 19.12 5.87
CA GLY A 85 -13.59 18.20 6.03
C GLY A 85 -13.69 16.98 5.12
N VAL A 86 -14.86 16.36 5.03
CA VAL A 86 -15.11 15.22 4.13
C VAL A 86 -14.90 15.62 2.67
N LEU A 87 -15.39 16.79 2.25
CA LEU A 87 -15.20 17.29 0.89
C LEU A 87 -13.70 17.53 0.59
N ILE A 88 -12.95 18.12 1.52
CA ILE A 88 -11.50 18.32 1.38
C ILE A 88 -10.78 16.98 1.25
N ASN A 89 -11.15 15.97 2.04
CA ASN A 89 -10.55 14.64 1.99
C ASN A 89 -10.82 13.96 0.63
N LEU A 90 -12.07 14.00 0.15
CA LEU A 90 -12.46 13.45 -1.16
C LEU A 90 -11.77 14.18 -2.31
N LEU A 91 -11.74 15.51 -2.30
CA LEU A 91 -11.04 16.30 -3.32
C LEU A 91 -9.55 16.01 -3.31
N SER A 92 -8.93 15.93 -2.13
CA SER A 92 -7.50 15.62 -2.00
C SER A 92 -7.19 14.21 -2.55
N PHE A 93 -8.05 13.23 -2.25
CA PHE A 93 -7.94 11.87 -2.79
C PHE A 93 -8.03 11.87 -4.32
N CYS A 94 -9.04 12.54 -4.89
CA CYS A 94 -9.27 12.60 -6.34
C CYS A 94 -8.17 13.37 -7.08
N ILE A 95 -7.80 14.56 -6.58
CA ILE A 95 -6.76 15.40 -7.18
C ILE A 95 -5.41 14.71 -7.13
N GLY A 96 -5.03 14.14 -5.97
CA GLY A 96 -3.76 13.43 -5.83
C GLY A 96 -3.65 12.25 -6.78
N GLY A 97 -4.70 11.44 -6.88
CA GLY A 97 -4.73 10.28 -7.77
C GLY A 97 -4.67 10.66 -9.25
N LEU A 98 -5.49 11.62 -9.68
CA LEU A 98 -5.51 12.11 -11.06
C LEU A 98 -4.20 12.79 -11.46
N LEU A 99 -3.60 13.56 -10.55
CA LEU A 99 -2.34 14.24 -10.79
C LEU A 99 -1.19 13.25 -10.99
N LEU A 100 -1.07 12.25 -10.11
CA LEU A 100 -0.01 11.24 -10.27
C LEU A 100 -0.26 10.35 -11.48
N PHE A 101 -1.51 10.04 -11.78
CA PHE A 101 -1.88 9.31 -13.00
C PHE A 101 -1.47 10.08 -14.25
N TYR A 102 -1.74 11.38 -14.30
CA TYR A 102 -1.31 12.24 -15.39
C TYR A 102 0.22 12.31 -15.51
N LEU A 103 0.92 12.51 -14.39
CA LEU A 103 2.39 12.56 -14.36
C LEU A 103 3.02 11.23 -14.77
N SER A 104 2.43 10.10 -14.42
CA SER A 104 2.93 8.77 -14.80
C SER A 104 2.98 8.54 -16.31
N ARG A 105 2.21 9.30 -17.09
CA ARG A 105 2.18 9.24 -18.56
C ARG A 105 3.14 10.23 -19.21
N ARG A 106 3.71 11.17 -18.46
CA ARG A 106 4.67 12.15 -18.97
C ARG A 106 6.07 11.52 -19.03
N LYS A 107 6.79 11.76 -20.13
CA LYS A 107 8.16 11.25 -20.34
C LYS A 107 9.25 12.12 -19.70
N SER A 108 8.90 13.21 -19.03
CA SER A 108 9.89 14.10 -18.42
C SER A 108 10.56 13.45 -17.21
N PHE A 109 11.85 13.76 -17.02
CA PHE A 109 12.63 13.27 -15.88
C PHE A 109 11.99 13.69 -14.55
N ALA A 110 11.55 14.95 -14.45
CA ALA A 110 10.89 15.47 -13.25
C ALA A 110 9.59 14.69 -12.91
N ALA A 111 8.75 14.38 -13.91
CA ALA A 111 7.53 13.61 -13.66
C ALA A 111 7.85 12.19 -13.17
N ARG A 112 8.88 11.55 -13.73
CA ARG A 112 9.34 10.23 -13.29
C ARG A 112 9.81 10.24 -11.84
N LEU A 113 10.59 11.27 -11.46
CA LEU A 113 11.09 11.43 -10.10
C LEU A 113 9.94 11.63 -9.11
N ILE A 114 8.97 12.49 -9.43
CA ILE A 114 7.78 12.71 -8.59
C ILE A 114 7.01 11.41 -8.40
N VAL A 115 6.71 10.68 -9.48
CA VAL A 115 5.98 9.42 -9.40
C VAL A 115 6.74 8.41 -8.54
N ALA A 116 8.05 8.24 -8.76
CA ALA A 116 8.87 7.31 -7.98
C ALA A 116 8.91 7.64 -6.48
N SER A 117 9.02 8.92 -6.13
CA SER A 117 8.99 9.39 -4.74
C SER A 117 7.63 9.13 -4.10
N PHE A 118 6.53 9.45 -4.79
CA PHE A 118 5.18 9.25 -4.27
C PHE A 118 4.82 7.78 -4.13
N THR A 119 5.21 6.93 -5.09
CA THR A 119 5.02 5.47 -4.97
C THR A 119 5.81 4.90 -3.80
N GLY A 120 7.06 5.34 -3.60
CA GLY A 120 7.88 4.94 -2.45
C GLY A 120 7.29 5.38 -1.11
N LEU A 121 6.82 6.64 -1.02
CA LEU A 121 6.15 7.17 0.17
C LEU A 121 4.85 6.42 0.49
N SER A 122 4.03 6.16 -0.52
CA SER A 122 2.77 5.43 -0.35
C SER A 122 3.00 4.02 0.19
N MET A 123 4.00 3.30 -0.34
CA MET A 123 4.30 1.95 0.14
C MET A 123 4.79 1.96 1.58
N GLY A 124 5.69 2.88 1.95
CA GLY A 124 6.15 3.00 3.33
C GLY A 124 5.02 3.37 4.28
N MET A 125 4.10 4.26 3.88
CA MET A 125 2.89 4.58 4.64
C MET A 125 2.00 3.35 4.83
N ALA A 126 1.79 2.55 3.78
CA ALA A 126 1.01 1.32 3.89
C ALA A 126 1.63 0.32 4.88
N ILE A 127 2.95 0.12 4.82
CA ILE A 127 3.67 -0.74 5.77
C ILE A 127 3.56 -0.18 7.19
N PHE A 128 3.75 1.12 7.37
CA PHE A 128 3.62 1.77 8.68
C PHE A 128 2.25 1.54 9.30
N LEU A 129 1.17 1.76 8.54
CA LEU A 129 -0.20 1.57 9.03
C LEU A 129 -0.47 0.11 9.42
N LEU A 130 0.01 -0.85 8.62
CA LEU A 130 -0.14 -2.28 8.92
C LEU A 130 0.65 -2.70 10.16
N VAL A 131 1.90 -2.25 10.27
CA VAL A 131 2.76 -2.54 11.44
C VAL A 131 2.20 -1.88 12.70
N ARG A 132 1.60 -0.69 12.57
CA ARG A 132 0.97 0.03 13.67
C ARG A 132 -0.20 -0.74 14.30
N SER A 133 -0.86 -1.64 13.58
CA SER A 133 -1.88 -2.53 14.14
C SER A 133 -1.31 -3.51 15.18
N PHE A 134 -0.01 -3.78 15.17
CA PHE A 134 0.65 -4.75 16.06
C PHE A 134 1.61 -4.12 17.07
N LEU A 135 2.22 -2.98 16.72
CA LEU A 135 3.29 -2.36 17.51
C LEU A 135 2.92 -0.95 18.00
N PRO A 136 3.52 -0.50 19.13
CA PRO A 136 3.33 0.86 19.64
C PRO A 136 3.76 1.93 18.63
N LEU A 137 3.13 3.11 18.70
CA LEU A 137 3.35 4.20 17.74
C LEU A 137 4.83 4.58 17.57
N GLN A 138 5.57 4.71 18.67
CA GLN A 138 6.99 5.12 18.63
C GLN A 138 7.85 4.11 17.86
N THR A 139 7.74 2.82 18.18
CA THR A 139 8.50 1.74 17.52
C THR A 139 8.15 1.64 16.04
N SER A 140 6.85 1.70 15.71
CA SER A 140 6.38 1.69 14.32
C SER A 140 6.90 2.90 13.53
N PHE A 141 7.00 4.07 14.15
CA PHE A 141 7.50 5.28 13.50
C PHE A 141 9.01 5.21 13.22
N ILE A 142 9.80 4.68 14.15
CA ILE A 142 11.25 4.47 13.94
C ILE A 142 11.47 3.48 12.78
N MET A 143 10.76 2.35 12.79
CA MET A 143 10.85 1.37 11.70
C MET A 143 10.40 1.96 10.36
N PHE A 144 9.34 2.76 10.36
CA PHE A 144 8.89 3.47 9.17
C PHE A 144 9.98 4.39 8.63
N LEU A 145 10.63 5.22 9.44
CA LEU A 145 11.68 6.11 8.98
C LEU A 145 12.85 5.35 8.34
N VAL A 146 13.33 4.30 8.99
CA VAL A 146 14.44 3.48 8.48
C VAL A 146 14.04 2.81 7.16
N LEU A 147 12.88 2.16 7.12
CA LEU A 147 12.41 1.44 5.94
C LEU A 147 12.07 2.39 4.79
N GLN A 148 11.51 3.56 5.09
CA GLN A 148 11.13 4.57 4.09
C GLN A 148 12.35 5.09 3.32
N VAL A 149 13.49 5.27 4.00
CA VAL A 149 14.76 5.66 3.35
C VAL A 149 15.20 4.58 2.36
N ILE A 150 15.15 3.31 2.77
CA ILE A 150 15.52 2.17 1.90
C ILE A 150 14.57 2.07 0.71
N ILE A 151 13.26 2.18 0.94
CA ILE A 151 12.22 2.14 -0.09
C ILE A 151 12.40 3.27 -1.10
N LEU A 152 12.64 4.50 -0.64
CA LEU A 152 12.85 5.66 -1.51
C LEU A 152 14.14 5.53 -2.32
N ALA A 153 15.24 5.11 -1.69
CA ALA A 153 16.50 4.88 -2.41
C ALA A 153 16.30 3.85 -3.54
N TYR A 154 15.62 2.74 -3.24
CA TYR A 154 15.39 1.70 -4.24
C TYR A 154 14.39 2.14 -5.33
N SER A 155 13.33 2.86 -4.98
CA SER A 155 12.34 3.36 -5.95
C SER A 155 12.94 4.38 -6.91
N LEU A 156 13.87 5.22 -6.45
CA LEU A 156 14.55 6.23 -7.28
C LEU A 156 15.62 5.63 -8.19
N ILE A 157 16.38 4.63 -7.73
CA ILE A 157 17.49 4.03 -8.52
C ILE A 157 16.97 3.04 -9.56
N ARG A 158 16.04 2.14 -9.18
CA ARG A 158 15.55 1.06 -10.07
C ARG A 158 14.02 0.94 -10.04
N PHE A 159 13.33 1.99 -10.47
CA PHE A 159 11.86 2.06 -10.49
C PHE A 159 11.17 0.83 -11.12
N ASP A 160 11.66 0.34 -12.27
CA ASP A 160 11.05 -0.80 -12.95
C ASP A 160 11.14 -2.13 -12.19
N SER A 161 12.22 -2.32 -11.43
CA SER A 161 12.44 -3.49 -10.57
C SER A 161 11.76 -3.32 -9.21
N TYR A 162 11.71 -2.08 -8.71
CA TYR A 162 10.93 -1.70 -7.54
C TYR A 162 9.45 -2.05 -7.72
N ILE A 163 8.84 -1.69 -8.86
CA ILE A 163 7.42 -1.97 -9.12
C ILE A 163 7.09 -3.47 -9.01
N SER A 164 7.93 -4.35 -9.56
CA SER A 164 7.70 -5.79 -9.38
C SER A 164 7.74 -6.14 -7.91
N LEU A 165 8.85 -5.81 -7.24
CA LEU A 165 9.11 -6.17 -5.85
C LEU A 165 8.03 -5.65 -4.89
N GLU A 166 7.56 -4.43 -5.11
CA GLU A 166 6.45 -3.82 -4.40
C GLU A 166 5.16 -4.67 -4.49
N SER A 167 4.87 -5.29 -5.64
CA SER A 167 3.72 -6.20 -5.78
C SER A 167 3.84 -7.43 -4.90
N ALA A 168 5.05 -8.01 -4.83
CA ALA A 168 5.31 -9.17 -3.98
C ALA A 168 5.16 -8.79 -2.50
N VAL A 169 5.71 -7.65 -2.10
CA VAL A 169 5.64 -7.17 -0.72
C VAL A 169 4.20 -6.77 -0.35
N ALA A 170 3.49 -6.03 -1.21
CA ALA A 170 2.10 -5.63 -0.96
C ALA A 170 1.14 -6.83 -0.94
N GLY A 171 1.30 -7.78 -1.87
CA GLY A 171 0.51 -9.01 -1.91
C GLY A 171 0.73 -9.89 -0.68
N SER A 172 2.00 -10.10 -0.30
CA SER A 172 2.34 -10.86 0.92
C SER A 172 1.87 -10.18 2.21
N LEU A 173 1.97 -8.85 2.31
CA LEU A 173 1.42 -8.08 3.42
C LEU A 173 -0.09 -8.24 3.52
N LEU A 174 -0.80 -8.13 2.39
CA LEU A 174 -2.25 -8.24 2.37
C LEU A 174 -2.72 -9.64 2.77
N VAL A 175 -2.09 -10.70 2.24
CA VAL A 175 -2.37 -12.08 2.64
C VAL A 175 -2.10 -12.27 4.13
N SER A 176 -0.96 -11.76 4.61
CA SER A 176 -0.56 -11.97 6.00
C SER A 176 -1.45 -11.21 6.98
N TYR A 177 -1.86 -10.00 6.61
CA TYR A 177 -2.79 -9.21 7.38
C TYR A 177 -4.16 -9.90 7.46
N LEU A 178 -4.74 -10.33 6.34
CA LEU A 178 -6.05 -10.99 6.32
C LEU A 178 -6.09 -12.26 7.16
N LEU A 179 -5.08 -13.12 7.04
CA LEU A 179 -4.97 -14.34 7.83
C LEU A 179 -4.78 -14.03 9.32
N SER A 180 -3.97 -13.01 9.65
CA SER A 180 -3.75 -12.62 11.04
C SER A 180 -4.98 -12.00 11.67
N SER A 181 -5.76 -11.23 10.90
CA SER A 181 -7.05 -10.69 11.35
C SER A 181 -8.11 -11.77 11.51
N PHE A 182 -8.17 -12.77 10.62
CA PHE A 182 -9.19 -13.82 10.67
C PHE A 182 -8.92 -14.87 11.75
N TRP A 183 -7.66 -15.30 11.90
CA TRP A 183 -7.25 -16.30 12.89
C TRP A 183 -6.73 -15.71 14.20
N TYR A 184 -6.79 -14.38 14.36
CA TYR A 184 -6.26 -13.66 15.51
C TYR A 184 -4.79 -14.04 15.82
N LEU A 185 -3.97 -14.12 14.77
CA LEU A 185 -2.56 -14.54 14.90
C LEU A 185 -1.74 -13.46 15.62
N ASP A 186 -0.82 -13.90 16.48
CA ASP A 186 0.14 -13.04 17.13
C ASP A 186 1.11 -12.38 16.14
N PHE A 187 1.71 -11.26 16.55
CA PHE A 187 2.59 -10.47 15.69
C PHE A 187 3.77 -11.28 15.12
N TRP A 188 4.34 -12.22 15.87
CA TRP A 188 5.43 -13.08 15.38
C TRP A 188 5.03 -13.92 14.16
N LEU A 189 3.81 -14.47 14.19
CA LEU A 189 3.25 -15.26 13.09
C LEU A 189 2.95 -14.39 11.87
N PHE A 190 2.42 -13.18 12.10
CA PHE A 190 2.24 -12.18 11.03
C PHE A 190 3.57 -11.87 10.31
N PHE A 191 4.61 -11.50 11.05
CA PHE A 191 5.91 -11.15 10.47
C PHE A 191 6.59 -12.35 9.79
N SER A 192 6.52 -13.53 10.40
CA SER A 192 7.11 -14.75 9.83
C SER A 192 6.45 -15.11 8.50
N MET A 193 5.12 -15.11 8.45
CA MET A 193 4.39 -15.44 7.25
C MET A 193 4.57 -14.37 6.16
N TRP A 194 4.56 -13.10 6.53
CA TRP A 194 4.89 -12.02 5.61
C TRP A 194 6.28 -12.19 5.01
N ALA A 195 7.30 -12.46 5.84
CA ALA A 195 8.67 -12.65 5.38
C ALA A 195 8.80 -13.83 4.40
N ILE A 196 8.17 -14.98 4.73
CA ILE A 196 8.19 -16.17 3.87
C ILE A 196 7.48 -15.89 2.54
N LEU A 197 6.28 -15.33 2.57
CA LEU A 197 5.51 -15.02 1.37
C LEU A 197 6.18 -13.95 0.51
N ALA A 198 6.73 -12.91 1.13
CA ALA A 198 7.48 -11.87 0.43
C ALA A 198 8.71 -12.46 -0.26
N PHE A 199 9.48 -13.30 0.44
CA PHE A 199 10.66 -13.95 -0.13
C PHE A 199 10.29 -14.84 -1.33
N LEU A 200 9.28 -15.70 -1.19
CA LEU A 200 8.79 -16.55 -2.28
C LEU A 200 8.24 -15.73 -3.45
N GLY A 201 7.49 -14.66 -3.17
CA GLY A 201 6.95 -13.76 -4.18
C GLY A 201 8.05 -13.04 -4.95
N ILE A 202 9.06 -12.52 -4.25
CA ILE A 202 10.22 -11.84 -4.85
C ILE A 202 11.00 -12.82 -5.74
N LEU A 203 11.30 -14.03 -5.26
CA LEU A 203 12.00 -15.04 -6.04
C LEU A 203 11.23 -15.41 -7.32
N ASN A 204 9.92 -15.66 -7.21
CA ASN A 204 9.10 -16.00 -8.38
C ASN A 204 9.04 -14.84 -9.40
N GLN A 205 8.95 -13.60 -8.94
CA GLN A 205 8.94 -12.45 -9.84
C GLN A 205 10.29 -12.19 -10.50
N LEU A 206 11.40 -12.32 -9.77
CA LEU A 206 12.76 -12.22 -10.33
C LEU A 206 13.01 -13.31 -11.37
N HIS A 207 12.62 -14.56 -11.07
CA HIS A 207 12.76 -15.70 -12.00
C HIS A 207 12.00 -15.47 -13.30
N ARG A 208 10.79 -14.90 -13.24
CA ARG A 208 9.98 -14.63 -14.44
C ARG A 208 10.43 -13.38 -15.20
N LEU A 209 11.00 -12.38 -14.53
CA LEU A 209 11.63 -11.21 -15.18
C LEU A 209 12.90 -11.59 -15.94
N GLY A 210 13.61 -12.64 -15.51
CA GLY A 210 14.82 -13.15 -16.16
C GLY A 210 14.56 -14.04 -17.39
N ARG A 211 13.32 -14.44 -17.66
CA ARG A 211 12.99 -15.26 -18.85
C ARG A 211 12.73 -14.34 -20.06
N PRO A 212 13.34 -14.63 -21.23
CA PRO A 212 13.00 -13.91 -22.46
C PRO A 212 11.51 -14.08 -22.75
N LYS A 213 10.82 -12.96 -23.05
CA LYS A 213 9.39 -12.97 -23.37
C LYS A 213 9.15 -13.93 -24.55
N PRO A 214 8.21 -14.88 -24.45
CA PRO A 214 7.79 -15.63 -25.63
C PRO A 214 7.18 -14.66 -26.65
N GLU A 215 7.58 -14.77 -27.92
CA GLU A 215 7.27 -13.87 -29.06
C GLU A 215 5.79 -13.51 -29.26
N LYS A 216 4.86 -14.19 -28.58
CA LYS A 216 3.42 -13.94 -28.71
C LYS A 216 2.92 -12.69 -27.98
N GLU A 217 3.65 -12.14 -27.02
CA GLU A 217 3.26 -10.90 -26.32
C GLU A 217 3.66 -9.60 -27.05
N GLN A 218 4.53 -9.66 -28.06
CA GLN A 218 4.90 -8.48 -28.86
C GLN A 218 3.91 -8.15 -29.97
N LYS A 219 3.02 -9.07 -30.35
CA LYS A 219 2.06 -8.85 -31.45
C LYS A 219 0.76 -8.15 -31.03
N ASN A 220 0.53 -7.95 -29.73
CA ASN A 220 -0.68 -7.27 -29.23
C ASN A 220 -0.31 -6.01 -28.41
N GLY A 221 0.04 -4.91 -29.11
CA GLY A 221 -0.09 -3.47 -28.75
C GLY A 221 0.12 -2.97 -27.31
#